data_AF-A0A7W0XTU7-F1
#
_entry.id   AF-A0A7W0XTU7-F1
#
_cell.length_a   1.000
_cell.length_b   1.000
_cell.length_c   1.000
_cell.angle_alpha   90.00
_cell.angle_beta   90.00
_cell.angle_gamma   90.00
#
_symmetry.space_group_name_H-M   'P 1'
#
loop_
_entity.id
_entity.type
_entity.pdbx_description
1 polymer ?
#
loop_
_entity_poly.entity_id
_entity_poly.type
_entity_poly.pdbx_seq_one_letter_code
_entity_poly.pdbx_strand_id
1 'polypeptide(L)'
;YLVRSEGWQDVLRGSVVALALAQQHVRAAEGDDAVERLREQLEQLRQARRDDVERIRADLALAREERDAARRRVKELTSAARTAEATARLAAERLSHMRQNRDHELGSVQGENRRLRQRLTEAEDAVESVRRAGRTARGVADARLWLLVETLNGAATGLRRELALAAPDRRPADLVVTPTENDVAPAPSMRGADPALLDRLLALPMVHLLVDGYNVTMTGYGELPLQDQRTRLLGGLGILAAQTGAEVTCVFDGAERPTLLPQVPRGVRVLFSEPGRTADELIRRLVGVEPPGRAVVVVSTDREVADGIRAHGAHPVPSVVLVRRLDRR
;
A
#
# COMPACT_ATOMS: atom_id res chain seq x y z
N TYR A 1 -14.53 -72.68 145.18
CA TYR A 1 -14.72 -74.08 145.60
C TYR A 1 -15.72 -74.69 144.64
N LEU A 2 -15.30 -75.60 143.75
CA LEU A 2 -16.22 -76.29 142.82
C LEU A 2 -16.79 -77.52 143.53
N VAL A 3 -18.11 -77.53 143.72
CA VAL A 3 -18.87 -78.64 144.30
C VAL A 3 -18.85 -79.79 143.27
N ARG A 4 -18.16 -80.88 143.61
CA ARG A 4 -18.01 -82.07 142.76
C ARG A 4 -19.12 -83.08 143.09
N SER A 5 -20.27 -82.96 142.43
CA SER A 5 -21.40 -83.89 142.57
C SER A 5 -21.07 -85.28 141.99
N GLU A 6 -21.65 -86.35 142.53
CA GLU A 6 -21.51 -87.71 141.99
C GLU A 6 -21.88 -87.72 140.48
N GLY A 7 -20.96 -88.14 139.61
CA GLY A 7 -21.12 -88.10 138.15
C GLY A 7 -20.64 -86.83 137.41
N TRP A 8 -20.06 -85.82 138.10
CA TRP A 8 -19.60 -84.57 137.46
C TRP A 8 -18.57 -84.76 136.32
N GLN A 9 -17.78 -85.84 136.36
CA GLN A 9 -16.79 -86.19 135.32
C GLN A 9 -17.44 -86.62 134.00
N ASP A 10 -18.64 -87.19 134.05
CA ASP A 10 -19.38 -87.61 132.86
C ASP A 10 -20.06 -86.42 132.18
N VAL A 11 -20.57 -85.47 132.98
CA VAL A 11 -21.09 -84.18 132.48
C VAL A 11 -19.98 -83.34 131.87
N LEU A 12 -18.79 -83.29 132.49
CA LEU A 12 -17.62 -82.59 131.94
C LEU A 12 -17.12 -83.26 130.64
N ARG A 13 -17.06 -84.59 130.58
CA ARG A 13 -16.73 -85.31 129.34
C ARG A 13 -17.76 -85.06 128.23
N GLY A 14 -19.05 -85.12 128.55
CA GLY A 14 -20.12 -84.82 127.60
C GLY A 14 -20.07 -83.39 127.06
N SER A 15 -19.76 -82.41 127.91
CA SER A 15 -19.63 -81.00 127.51
C SER A 15 -18.33 -80.70 126.75
N VAL A 16 -17.20 -81.35 127.07
CA VAL A 16 -15.97 -81.28 126.28
C VAL A 16 -16.16 -81.91 124.89
N VAL A 17 -16.84 -83.06 124.81
CA VAL A 17 -17.20 -83.69 123.54
C VAL A 17 -18.17 -82.81 122.74
N ALA A 18 -19.19 -82.23 123.38
CA ALA A 18 -20.14 -81.33 122.73
C ALA A 18 -19.47 -80.03 122.22
N LEU A 19 -18.56 -79.44 122.99
CA LEU A 19 -17.78 -78.27 122.58
C LEU A 19 -16.83 -78.61 121.42
N ALA A 20 -16.17 -79.78 121.47
CA ALA A 20 -15.31 -80.25 120.38
C ALA A 20 -16.12 -80.49 119.09
N LEU A 21 -17.31 -81.09 119.18
CA LEU A 21 -18.22 -81.25 118.05
C LEU A 21 -18.73 -79.91 117.52
N ALA A 22 -19.05 -78.95 118.40
CA ALA A 22 -19.46 -77.59 118.00
C ALA A 22 -18.31 -76.84 117.31
N GLN A 23 -17.08 -76.91 117.84
CA GLN A 23 -15.89 -76.34 117.20
C GLN A 23 -15.59 -77.00 115.85
N GLN A 24 -15.81 -78.31 115.73
CA GLN A 24 -15.66 -79.04 114.47
C GLN A 24 -16.72 -78.60 113.45
N HIS A 25 -17.98 -78.39 113.85
CA HIS A 25 -19.01 -77.85 112.97
C HIS A 25 -18.74 -76.41 112.54
N VAL A 26 -18.26 -75.54 113.42
CA VAL A 26 -17.88 -74.16 113.05
C VAL A 26 -16.71 -74.16 112.08
N ARG A 27 -15.66 -74.96 112.32
CA ARG A 27 -14.53 -75.09 111.38
C ARG A 27 -14.93 -75.73 110.05
N ALA A 28 -15.87 -76.66 110.06
CA ALA A 28 -16.43 -77.25 108.85
C ALA A 28 -17.22 -76.19 108.05
N ALA A 29 -18.07 -75.40 108.71
CA ALA A 29 -18.81 -74.31 108.08
C ALA A 29 -17.90 -73.20 107.52
N GLU A 30 -16.89 -72.77 108.28
CA GLU A 30 -15.89 -71.81 107.78
C GLU A 30 -15.09 -72.36 106.59
N GLY A 31 -14.81 -73.67 106.59
CA GLY A 31 -14.20 -74.39 105.48
C GLY A 31 -15.10 -74.43 104.24
N ASP A 32 -16.39 -74.72 104.43
CA ASP A 32 -17.39 -74.75 103.37
C ASP A 32 -17.59 -73.35 102.75
N ASP A 33 -17.67 -72.29 103.56
CA ASP A 33 -17.75 -70.89 103.11
C ASP A 33 -16.49 -70.45 102.35
N ALA A 34 -15.30 -70.93 102.75
CA ALA A 34 -14.06 -70.68 102.03
C ALA A 34 -14.02 -71.43 100.69
N VAL A 35 -14.51 -72.67 100.66
CA VAL A 35 -14.64 -73.47 99.43
C VAL A 35 -15.65 -72.84 98.47
N GLU A 36 -16.77 -72.33 98.96
CA GLU A 36 -17.78 -71.64 98.15
C GLU A 36 -17.22 -70.34 97.55
N ARG A 37 -16.57 -69.48 98.35
CA ARG A 37 -15.90 -68.27 97.83
C ARG A 37 -14.82 -68.58 96.80
N LEU A 38 -14.00 -69.61 97.02
CA LEU A 38 -12.99 -70.03 96.04
C LEU A 38 -13.63 -70.59 94.77
N ARG A 39 -14.76 -71.30 94.86
CA ARG A 39 -15.52 -71.76 93.69
C ARG A 39 -16.10 -70.58 92.91
N GLU A 40 -16.67 -69.59 93.58
CA GLU A 40 -17.16 -68.36 92.96
C GLU A 40 -16.04 -67.57 92.28
N GLN A 41 -14.90 -67.38 92.95
CA GLN A 41 -13.73 -66.72 92.37
C GLN A 41 -13.17 -67.48 91.17
N LEU A 42 -13.13 -68.81 91.23
CA LEU A 42 -12.72 -69.64 90.10
C LEU A 42 -13.69 -69.51 88.93
N GLU A 43 -14.99 -69.45 89.18
CA GLU A 43 -15.98 -69.30 88.12
C GLU A 43 -15.96 -67.89 87.52
N GLN A 44 -15.77 -66.85 88.34
CA GLN A 44 -15.55 -65.48 87.88
C GLN A 44 -14.29 -65.36 87.03
N LEU A 45 -13.16 -65.94 87.46
CA LEU A 45 -11.92 -65.95 86.66
C LEU A 45 -12.08 -66.74 85.37
N ARG A 46 -12.80 -67.87 85.40
CA ARG A 46 -13.11 -68.66 84.19
C ARG A 46 -13.96 -67.85 83.23
N GLN A 47 -14.98 -67.15 83.73
CA GLN A 47 -15.85 -66.31 82.91
C GLN A 47 -15.06 -65.13 82.32
N ALA A 48 -14.30 -64.40 83.13
CA ALA A 48 -13.44 -63.31 82.66
C ALA A 48 -12.44 -63.77 81.60
N ARG A 49 -11.81 -64.95 81.77
CA ARG A 49 -10.93 -65.52 80.73
C ARG A 49 -11.68 -65.90 79.46
N ARG A 50 -12.91 -66.41 79.55
CA ARG A 50 -13.75 -66.71 78.39
C ARG A 50 -14.07 -65.42 77.63
N ASP A 51 -14.52 -64.40 78.33
CA ASP A 51 -14.84 -63.08 77.77
C ASP A 51 -13.61 -62.43 77.11
N ASP A 52 -12.43 -62.51 77.75
CA ASP A 52 -11.16 -62.03 77.19
C ASP A 52 -10.76 -62.78 75.92
N VAL A 53 -10.91 -64.11 75.90
CA VAL A 53 -10.60 -64.93 74.72
C VAL A 53 -11.57 -64.61 73.57
N GLU A 54 -12.85 -64.37 73.87
CA GLU A 54 -13.84 -63.95 72.87
C GLU A 54 -13.51 -62.57 72.32
N ARG A 55 -13.17 -61.60 73.17
CA ARG A 55 -12.74 -60.26 72.75
C ARG A 55 -11.49 -60.30 71.86
N ILE A 56 -10.44 -61.02 72.28
CA ILE A 56 -9.21 -61.16 71.49
C ILE A 56 -9.49 -61.86 70.15
N ARG A 57 -10.39 -62.84 70.11
CA ARG A 57 -10.81 -63.49 68.85
C ARG A 57 -11.55 -62.51 67.93
N ALA A 58 -12.44 -61.67 68.47
CA ALA A 58 -13.14 -60.65 67.71
C ALA A 58 -12.16 -59.59 67.16
N ASP A 59 -11.25 -59.08 67.98
CA ASP A 59 -10.24 -58.11 67.57
C ASP A 59 -9.31 -58.69 66.49
N LEU A 60 -8.91 -59.96 66.63
CA LEU A 60 -8.10 -60.66 65.63
C LEU A 60 -8.86 -60.87 64.31
N ALA A 61 -10.17 -61.12 64.36
CA ALA A 61 -11.00 -61.22 63.17
C ALA A 61 -11.06 -59.87 62.43
N LEU A 62 -11.33 -58.78 63.15
CA LEU A 62 -11.34 -57.42 62.60
C LEU A 62 -9.98 -57.03 61.99
N ALA A 63 -8.88 -57.25 62.72
CA ALA A 63 -7.54 -56.95 62.22
C ALA A 63 -7.18 -57.78 60.96
N ARG A 64 -7.68 -59.02 60.85
CA ARG A 64 -7.50 -59.85 59.63
C ARG A 64 -8.28 -59.28 58.45
N GLU A 65 -9.53 -58.86 58.67
CA GLU A 65 -10.37 -58.23 57.64
C GLU A 65 -9.76 -56.92 57.16
N GLU A 66 -9.31 -56.06 58.07
CA GLU A 66 -8.61 -54.80 57.76
C GLU A 66 -7.32 -55.05 56.98
N ARG A 67 -6.50 -56.02 57.40
CA ARG A 67 -5.29 -56.42 56.66
C ARG A 67 -5.63 -56.88 55.25
N ASP A 68 -6.67 -57.69 55.08
CA ASP A 68 -7.04 -58.22 53.77
C ASP A 68 -7.66 -57.14 52.88
N ALA A 69 -8.41 -56.19 53.45
CA ALA A 69 -8.88 -55.00 52.75
C ALA A 69 -7.71 -54.10 52.32
N ALA A 70 -6.75 -53.83 53.21
CA ALA A 70 -5.54 -53.07 52.89
C ALA A 70 -4.72 -53.75 51.79
N ARG A 71 -4.54 -55.08 51.85
CA ARG A 71 -3.87 -55.85 50.80
C ARG A 71 -4.56 -55.74 49.44
N ARG A 72 -5.90 -55.86 49.41
CA ARG A 72 -6.68 -55.65 48.18
C ARG A 72 -6.47 -54.23 47.65
N ARG A 73 -6.53 -53.22 48.52
CA ARG A 73 -6.34 -51.82 48.14
C ARG A 73 -4.95 -51.52 47.60
N VAL A 74 -3.90 -52.05 48.23
CA VAL A 74 -2.52 -51.92 47.73
C VAL A 74 -2.39 -52.55 46.35
N LYS A 75 -2.99 -53.73 46.11
CA LYS A 75 -2.96 -54.39 44.81
C LYS A 75 -3.69 -53.56 43.74
N GLU A 76 -4.87 -53.02 44.05
CA GLU A 76 -5.63 -52.13 43.17
C GLU A 76 -4.83 -50.88 42.81
N LEU A 77 -4.33 -50.14 43.81
CA LEU A 77 -3.54 -48.93 43.58
C LEU A 77 -2.25 -49.22 42.81
N THR A 78 -1.59 -50.34 43.07
CA THR A 78 -0.39 -50.76 42.31
C THR A 78 -0.74 -51.03 40.85
N SER A 79 -1.85 -51.72 40.58
CA SER A 79 -2.29 -51.98 39.20
C SER A 79 -2.68 -50.69 38.47
N ALA A 80 -3.40 -49.79 39.15
CA ALA A 80 -3.79 -48.49 38.63
C ALA A 80 -2.56 -47.61 38.33
N ALA A 81 -1.57 -47.58 39.23
CA ALA A 81 -0.32 -46.86 39.04
C ALA A 81 0.45 -47.38 37.81
N ARG A 82 0.55 -48.70 37.63
CA ARG A 82 1.19 -49.31 36.44
C ARG A 82 0.47 -48.94 35.15
N THR A 83 -0.88 -48.96 35.15
CA THR A 83 -1.63 -48.54 33.96
C THR A 83 -1.45 -47.05 33.67
N ALA A 84 -1.45 -46.20 34.70
CA ALA A 84 -1.23 -44.77 34.56
C ALA A 84 0.17 -44.48 34.01
N GLU A 85 1.20 -45.14 34.52
CA GLU A 85 2.58 -45.02 34.04
C GLU A 85 2.72 -45.46 32.57
N ALA A 86 2.09 -46.57 32.19
CA ALA A 86 2.09 -47.02 30.79
C ALA A 86 1.41 -46.00 29.86
N THR A 87 0.28 -45.42 30.27
CA THR A 87 -0.40 -44.38 29.48
C THR A 87 0.41 -43.09 29.40
N ALA A 88 1.08 -42.69 30.49
CA ALA A 88 1.94 -41.52 30.53
C ALA A 88 3.15 -41.69 29.62
N ARG A 89 3.75 -42.89 29.59
CA ARG A 89 4.86 -43.21 28.69
C ARG A 89 4.46 -43.11 27.22
N LEU A 90 3.34 -43.72 26.83
CA LEU A 90 2.83 -43.62 25.46
C LEU A 90 2.49 -42.18 25.06
N ALA A 91 1.94 -41.38 25.99
CA ALA A 91 1.69 -39.97 25.76
C ALA A 91 2.99 -39.16 25.57
N ALA A 92 4.03 -39.45 26.36
CA ALA A 92 5.34 -38.82 26.24
C ALA A 92 6.03 -39.16 24.91
N GLU A 93 5.96 -40.42 24.48
CA GLU A 93 6.48 -40.87 23.18
C GLU A 93 5.77 -40.17 22.02
N ARG A 94 4.43 -40.08 22.05
CA ARG A 94 3.65 -39.33 21.06
C ARG A 94 4.02 -37.84 21.03
N LEU A 95 4.17 -37.21 22.19
CA LEU A 95 4.56 -35.81 22.28
C LEU A 95 5.97 -35.58 21.72
N SER A 96 6.90 -36.50 21.97
CA SER A 96 8.26 -36.44 21.42
C SER A 96 8.24 -36.52 19.90
N HIS A 97 7.51 -37.47 19.32
CA HIS A 97 7.34 -37.58 17.87
C HIS A 97 6.70 -36.33 17.25
N MET A 98 5.64 -35.80 17.87
CA MET A 98 5.00 -34.55 17.40
C MET A 98 5.97 -33.36 17.44
N ARG A 99 6.82 -33.26 18.46
CA ARG A 99 7.85 -32.22 18.55
C ARG A 99 8.91 -32.38 17.46
N GLN A 100 9.41 -33.59 17.23
CA GLN A 100 10.38 -33.85 16.17
C GLN A 100 9.83 -33.51 14.79
N ASN A 101 8.59 -33.90 14.48
CA ASN A 101 7.94 -33.57 13.22
C ASN A 101 7.79 -32.05 13.05
N ARG A 102 7.31 -31.37 14.08
CA ARG A 102 7.17 -29.90 14.07
C ARG A 102 8.52 -29.21 13.87
N ASP A 103 9.57 -29.66 14.56
CA ASP A 103 10.89 -29.04 14.45
C ASP A 103 11.51 -29.29 13.06
N HIS A 104 11.23 -30.45 12.44
CA HIS A 104 11.58 -30.72 11.05
C HIS A 104 10.83 -29.82 10.05
N GLU A 105 9.51 -29.67 10.21
CA GLU A 105 8.68 -28.78 9.40
C GLU A 105 9.15 -27.32 9.53
N LEU A 106 9.42 -26.86 10.75
CA LEU A 106 9.97 -25.53 10.99
C LEU A 106 11.33 -25.34 10.32
N GLY A 107 12.21 -26.33 10.38
CA GLY A 107 13.51 -26.31 9.70
C GLY A 107 13.38 -26.21 8.17
N SER A 108 12.44 -26.96 7.59
CA SER A 108 12.14 -26.92 6.15
C SER A 108 11.64 -25.54 5.73
N VAL A 109 10.62 -25.01 6.42
CA VAL A 109 10.04 -23.69 6.13
C VAL A 109 11.08 -22.58 6.33
N GLN A 110 11.92 -22.64 7.37
CA GLN A 110 13.00 -21.68 7.58
C GLN A 110 14.07 -21.77 6.48
N GLY A 111 14.37 -22.98 5.98
CA GLY A 111 15.25 -23.19 4.83
C GLY A 111 14.72 -22.55 3.57
N GLU A 112 13.45 -22.79 3.25
CA GLU A 112 12.76 -22.17 2.11
C GLU A 112 12.69 -20.65 2.24
N ASN A 113 12.36 -20.14 3.42
CA ASN A 113 12.27 -18.69 3.65
C ASN A 113 13.63 -18.01 3.44
N ARG A 114 14.74 -18.63 3.88
CA ARG A 114 16.10 -18.12 3.62
C ARG A 114 16.41 -18.11 2.12
N ARG A 115 16.07 -19.18 1.38
CA ARG A 115 16.26 -19.24 -0.08
C ARG A 115 15.42 -18.18 -0.81
N LEU A 116 14.17 -17.99 -0.41
CA LEU A 116 13.29 -16.98 -1.00
C LEU A 116 13.80 -15.56 -0.74
N ARG A 117 14.25 -15.28 0.49
CA ARG A 117 14.88 -13.98 0.83
C ARG A 117 16.12 -13.72 -0.01
N GLN A 118 16.99 -14.72 -0.18
CA GLN A 118 18.17 -14.58 -1.03
C GLN A 118 17.78 -14.28 -2.49
N ARG A 119 16.83 -15.03 -3.07
CA ARG A 119 16.36 -14.79 -4.44
C ARG A 119 15.71 -13.42 -4.60
N LEU A 120 15.02 -12.93 -3.56
CA LEU A 120 14.44 -11.59 -3.55
C LEU A 120 15.54 -10.52 -3.61
N THR A 121 16.56 -10.61 -2.75
CA THR A 121 17.69 -9.67 -2.76
C THR A 121 18.44 -9.70 -4.09
N GLU A 122 18.70 -10.90 -4.65
CA GLU A 122 19.33 -11.04 -5.96
C GLU A 122 18.50 -10.37 -7.09
N ALA A 123 17.17 -10.53 -7.05
CA ALA A 123 16.27 -9.89 -8.01
C ALA A 123 16.20 -8.36 -7.83
N GLU A 124 16.21 -7.87 -6.59
CA GLU A 124 16.23 -6.44 -6.27
C GLU A 124 17.53 -5.78 -6.77
N ASP A 125 18.67 -6.41 -6.53
CA ASP A 125 19.98 -5.94 -7.00
C ASP A 125 20.06 -5.93 -8.53
N ALA A 126 19.51 -6.97 -9.19
CA ALA A 126 19.42 -7.02 -10.64
C ALA A 126 18.59 -5.85 -11.21
N VAL A 127 17.40 -5.59 -10.65
CA VAL A 127 16.53 -4.48 -11.08
C VAL A 127 17.22 -3.13 -10.88
N GLU A 128 17.86 -2.93 -9.73
CA GLU A 128 18.53 -1.68 -9.44
C GLU A 128 19.77 -1.46 -10.31
N SER A 129 20.52 -2.53 -10.66
CA SER A 129 21.63 -2.43 -11.62
C SER A 129 21.16 -1.97 -13.00
N VAL A 130 20.04 -2.51 -13.50
CA VAL A 130 19.44 -2.13 -14.78
C VAL A 130 18.96 -0.68 -14.75
N ARG A 131 18.34 -0.24 -13.64
CA ARG A 131 17.92 1.16 -13.46
C ARG A 131 19.09 2.12 -13.45
N ARG A 132 20.19 1.79 -12.77
CA ARG A 132 21.40 2.61 -12.76
C ARG A 132 22.00 2.72 -14.16
N ALA A 133 22.14 1.61 -14.88
CA ALA A 133 22.61 1.60 -16.26
C ALA A 133 21.71 2.44 -17.20
N GLY A 134 20.39 2.35 -17.04
CA GLY A 134 19.45 3.18 -17.82
C GLY A 134 19.50 4.67 -17.48
N ARG A 135 19.82 5.04 -16.23
CA ARG A 135 20.04 6.44 -15.83
C ARG A 135 21.34 7.00 -16.41
N THR A 136 22.44 6.26 -16.35
CA THR A 136 23.72 6.70 -16.90
C THR A 136 23.67 6.81 -18.43
N ALA A 137 23.03 5.86 -19.12
CA ALA A 137 22.87 5.91 -20.56
C ALA A 137 22.07 7.15 -21.02
N ARG A 138 20.96 7.47 -20.33
CA ARG A 138 20.19 8.69 -20.58
C ARG A 138 20.99 9.95 -20.29
N GLY A 139 21.68 10.02 -19.15
CA GLY A 139 22.53 11.16 -18.82
C GLY A 139 23.61 11.44 -19.88
N VAL A 140 24.22 10.39 -20.46
CA VAL A 140 25.18 10.54 -21.56
C VAL A 140 24.50 11.02 -22.85
N ALA A 141 23.31 10.49 -23.17
CA ALA A 141 22.56 10.91 -24.36
C ALA A 141 22.13 12.39 -24.26
N ASP A 142 21.63 12.81 -23.10
CA ASP A 142 21.21 14.18 -22.83
C ASP A 142 22.40 15.15 -22.89
N ALA A 143 23.55 14.77 -22.32
CA ALA A 143 24.78 15.56 -22.41
C ALA A 143 25.26 15.72 -23.85
N ARG A 144 25.19 14.65 -24.67
CA ARG A 144 25.52 14.71 -26.11
C ARG A 144 24.57 15.61 -26.87
N LEU A 145 23.26 15.52 -26.61
CA LEU A 145 22.27 16.38 -27.25
C LEU A 145 22.51 17.85 -26.90
N TRP A 146 22.75 18.16 -25.63
CA TRP A 146 23.07 19.51 -25.18
C TRP A 146 24.31 20.06 -25.88
N LEU A 147 25.40 19.28 -25.95
CA LEU A 147 26.60 19.67 -26.67
C LEU A 147 26.33 19.92 -28.16
N LEU A 148 25.53 19.07 -28.82
CA LEU A 148 25.17 19.27 -30.23
C LEU A 148 24.38 20.56 -30.45
N VAL A 149 23.37 20.85 -29.61
CA VAL A 149 22.59 22.09 -29.69
C VAL A 149 23.48 23.31 -29.44
N GLU A 150 24.38 23.25 -28.45
CA GLU A 150 25.31 24.34 -28.16
C GLU A 150 26.28 24.58 -29.33
N THR A 151 26.81 23.51 -29.94
CA THR A 151 27.66 23.64 -31.13
C THR A 151 26.92 24.25 -32.32
N LEU A 152 25.64 23.93 -32.52
CA LEU A 152 24.82 24.55 -33.57
C LEU A 152 24.58 26.04 -33.29
N ASN A 153 24.30 26.41 -32.04
CA ASN A 153 24.12 27.80 -31.66
C ASN A 153 25.41 28.62 -31.81
N GLY A 154 26.54 28.04 -31.40
CA GLY A 154 27.87 28.61 -31.62
C GLY A 154 28.19 28.79 -33.11
N ALA A 155 27.90 27.78 -33.94
CA ALA A 155 28.08 27.85 -35.39
C ALA A 155 27.19 28.93 -36.03
N ALA A 156 25.92 29.03 -35.64
CA ALA A 156 25.01 30.06 -36.12
C ALA A 156 25.48 31.47 -35.72
N THR A 157 25.98 31.63 -34.50
CA THR A 157 26.53 32.90 -34.01
C THR A 157 27.81 33.29 -34.78
N GLY A 158 28.72 32.34 -34.99
CA GLY A 158 29.92 32.53 -35.79
C GLY A 158 29.60 32.94 -37.24
N LEU A 159 28.64 32.25 -37.87
CA LEU A 159 28.21 32.57 -39.24
C LEU A 159 27.64 33.99 -39.34
N ARG A 160 26.80 34.43 -38.39
CA ARG A 160 26.30 35.81 -38.37
C ARG A 160 27.41 36.84 -38.28
N ARG A 161 28.44 36.56 -37.46
CA ARG A 161 29.59 37.45 -37.27
C ARG A 161 30.46 37.53 -38.52
N GLU A 162 30.83 36.39 -39.10
CA GLU A 162 31.70 36.33 -40.28
C GLU A 162 31.04 36.92 -41.53
N LEU A 163 29.73 36.69 -41.70
CA LEU A 163 28.97 37.27 -42.81
C LEU A 163 28.52 38.72 -42.55
N ALA A 164 28.89 39.32 -41.41
CA ALA A 164 28.47 40.65 -40.99
C ALA A 164 26.95 40.89 -41.10
N LEU A 165 26.15 39.86 -40.80
CA LEU A 165 24.70 39.91 -40.93
C LEU A 165 24.09 40.76 -39.79
N ALA A 166 23.84 42.03 -40.09
CA ALA A 166 23.00 42.90 -39.26
C ALA A 166 21.51 42.64 -39.53
N ALA A 167 20.65 43.02 -38.59
CA ALA A 167 19.21 43.01 -38.83
C ALA A 167 18.90 43.95 -40.01
N PRO A 168 18.16 43.49 -41.04
CA PRO A 168 17.89 44.31 -42.20
C PRO A 168 16.90 45.44 -41.86
N ASP A 169 17.09 46.61 -42.50
CA ASP A 169 16.22 47.77 -42.33
C ASP A 169 14.81 47.56 -42.93
N ARG A 170 14.67 46.60 -43.85
CA ARG A 170 13.41 46.24 -44.52
C ARG A 170 13.22 44.73 -44.51
N ARG A 171 11.97 44.28 -44.41
CA ARG A 171 11.62 42.85 -44.44
C ARG A 171 11.08 42.46 -45.82
N PRO A 172 11.08 41.17 -46.19
CA PRO A 172 10.61 40.72 -47.50
C PRO A 172 9.18 41.19 -47.83
N ALA A 173 8.29 41.18 -46.84
CA ALA A 173 6.93 41.69 -46.96
C ALA A 173 6.84 43.18 -47.36
N ASP A 174 7.84 44.00 -47.01
CA ASP A 174 7.92 45.41 -47.39
C ASP A 174 8.23 45.61 -48.89
N LEU A 175 8.79 44.59 -49.54
CA LEU A 175 9.22 44.64 -50.94
C LEU A 175 8.09 44.27 -51.91
N VAL A 176 7.07 43.52 -51.46
CA VAL A 176 5.91 43.08 -52.28
C VAL A 176 4.99 44.24 -52.68
N VAL A 177 5.18 45.42 -52.08
CA VAL A 177 4.54 46.67 -52.54
C VAL A 177 5.10 47.11 -53.92
N THR A 178 6.19 46.51 -54.38
CA THR A 178 6.74 46.64 -55.74
C THR A 178 6.84 45.28 -56.43
N PRO A 179 6.51 45.18 -57.74
CA PRO A 179 6.39 43.89 -58.41
C PRO A 179 7.78 43.28 -58.66
N THR A 180 8.08 42.19 -57.95
CA THR A 180 9.12 41.24 -58.38
C THR A 180 8.62 39.82 -58.20
N GLU A 181 8.59 39.08 -59.29
CA GLU A 181 8.29 37.65 -59.35
C GLU A 181 9.53 36.86 -58.90
N ASN A 182 9.39 35.97 -57.92
CA ASN A 182 10.37 34.91 -57.68
C ASN A 182 9.63 33.69 -57.09
N ASP A 183 9.76 32.57 -57.79
CA ASP A 183 9.32 31.23 -57.38
C ASP A 183 10.38 30.56 -56.50
N VAL A 184 9.99 29.99 -55.35
CA VAL A 184 10.89 29.22 -54.48
C VAL A 184 10.24 27.91 -54.02
N ALA A 185 11.09 26.88 -53.91
CA ALA A 185 10.77 25.46 -53.77
C ALA A 185 10.22 25.01 -52.39
N PRO A 186 9.51 23.86 -52.32
CA PRO A 186 8.72 23.45 -51.15
C PRO A 186 9.54 22.84 -49.99
N ALA A 187 9.07 23.06 -48.76
CA ALA A 187 9.55 22.44 -47.52
C ALA A 187 8.41 21.67 -46.80
N PRO A 188 8.73 20.66 -45.95
CA PRO A 188 7.71 19.77 -45.39
C PRO A 188 6.92 20.40 -44.23
N SER A 189 5.60 20.14 -44.19
CA SER A 189 4.64 20.75 -43.26
C SER A 189 4.17 19.82 -42.13
N MET A 190 3.89 20.39 -40.96
CA MET A 190 3.25 19.73 -39.81
C MET A 190 1.73 20.02 -39.78
N ARG A 191 0.94 19.00 -39.42
CA ARG A 191 -0.54 19.02 -39.43
C ARG A 191 -1.15 19.61 -38.14
N GLY A 192 -2.31 20.26 -38.27
CA GLY A 192 -3.38 20.25 -37.26
C GLY A 192 -3.96 21.62 -36.87
N ALA A 193 -5.28 21.77 -36.94
CA ALA A 193 -6.03 22.92 -36.43
C ALA A 193 -6.22 22.85 -34.90
N ASP A 194 -5.12 22.74 -34.15
CA ASP A 194 -5.13 22.81 -32.69
C ASP A 194 -4.88 24.27 -32.25
N PRO A 195 -5.73 24.89 -31.42
CA PRO A 195 -5.46 26.23 -30.88
C PRO A 195 -4.09 26.35 -30.20
N ALA A 196 -3.60 25.29 -29.56
CA ALA A 196 -2.26 25.27 -28.97
C ALA A 196 -1.14 25.22 -30.02
N LEU A 197 -1.43 24.86 -31.28
CA LEU A 197 -0.49 24.96 -32.38
C LEU A 197 -0.28 26.42 -32.78
N LEU A 198 -1.34 27.24 -32.85
CA LEU A 198 -1.20 28.66 -33.18
C LEU A 198 -0.29 29.37 -32.16
N ASP A 199 -0.50 29.13 -30.86
CA ASP A 199 0.36 29.70 -29.82
C ASP A 199 1.82 29.23 -29.94
N ARG A 200 2.05 27.94 -30.26
CA ARG A 200 3.39 27.39 -30.51
C ARG A 200 4.07 27.99 -31.74
N LEU A 201 3.32 28.20 -32.82
CA LEU A 201 3.82 28.84 -34.04
C LEU A 201 4.15 30.30 -33.81
N LEU A 202 3.29 31.03 -33.08
CA LEU A 202 3.52 32.44 -32.75
C LEU A 202 4.68 32.64 -31.76
N ALA A 203 5.04 31.62 -30.98
CA ALA A 203 6.23 31.62 -30.13
C ALA A 203 7.55 31.40 -30.88
N LEU A 204 7.49 31.01 -32.16
CA LEU A 204 8.71 30.88 -32.97
C LEU A 204 9.33 32.26 -33.23
N PRO A 205 10.66 32.40 -33.12
CA PRO A 205 11.32 33.67 -33.40
C PRO A 205 11.11 34.07 -34.86
N MET A 206 10.86 35.37 -35.10
CA MET A 206 10.71 35.97 -36.43
C MET A 206 9.57 35.40 -37.30
N VAL A 207 8.59 34.72 -36.70
CA VAL A 207 7.39 34.26 -37.41
C VAL A 207 6.66 35.42 -38.09
N HIS A 208 6.11 35.16 -39.28
CA HIS A 208 5.26 36.09 -40.01
C HIS A 208 3.82 35.56 -40.06
N LEU A 209 2.90 36.28 -39.43
CA LEU A 209 1.46 36.04 -39.45
C LEU A 209 0.80 36.88 -40.56
N LEU A 210 0.37 36.21 -41.62
CA LEU A 210 -0.48 36.76 -42.67
C LEU A 210 -1.94 36.51 -42.32
N VAL A 211 -2.76 37.55 -42.33
CA VAL A 211 -4.17 37.48 -41.95
C VAL A 211 -5.03 37.94 -43.12
N ASP A 212 -5.90 37.06 -43.59
CA ASP A 212 -6.98 37.42 -44.48
C ASP A 212 -8.08 38.15 -43.68
N GLY A 213 -8.13 39.46 -43.84
CA GLY A 213 -8.89 40.36 -42.99
C GLY A 213 -10.39 40.05 -43.02
N TYR A 214 -10.97 39.88 -44.21
CA TYR A 214 -12.40 39.66 -44.34
C TYR A 214 -12.84 38.26 -43.96
N ASN A 215 -12.04 37.25 -44.28
CA ASN A 215 -12.33 35.91 -43.82
C ASN A 215 -12.34 35.81 -42.29
N VAL A 216 -11.46 36.55 -41.62
CA VAL A 216 -11.45 36.61 -40.15
C VAL A 216 -12.60 37.44 -39.60
N THR A 217 -12.86 38.63 -40.14
CA THR A 217 -13.95 39.48 -39.62
C THR A 217 -15.32 38.90 -39.88
N MET A 218 -15.56 38.27 -41.03
CA MET A 218 -16.83 37.59 -41.31
C MET A 218 -17.05 36.37 -40.41
N THR A 219 -15.98 35.67 -40.01
CA THR A 219 -16.06 34.54 -39.09
C THR A 219 -16.39 34.96 -37.65
N GLY A 220 -15.83 36.06 -37.17
CA GLY A 220 -15.93 36.47 -35.76
C GLY A 220 -16.90 37.62 -35.47
N TYR A 221 -17.05 38.53 -36.42
CA TYR A 221 -17.65 39.86 -36.22
C TYR A 221 -18.58 40.27 -37.38
N GLY A 222 -19.12 39.32 -38.15
CA GLY A 222 -19.87 39.59 -39.38
C GLY A 222 -21.13 40.45 -39.21
N GLU A 223 -21.65 40.56 -37.99
CA GLU A 223 -22.80 41.42 -37.65
C GLU A 223 -22.44 42.91 -37.54
N LEU A 224 -21.15 43.26 -37.45
CA LEU A 224 -20.69 44.64 -37.34
C LEU A 224 -20.58 45.29 -38.73
N PRO A 225 -20.69 46.63 -38.84
CA PRO A 225 -20.32 47.35 -40.05
C PRO A 225 -18.85 47.09 -40.45
N LEU A 226 -18.54 47.11 -41.75
CA LEU A 226 -17.20 46.79 -42.28
C LEU A 226 -16.08 47.63 -41.63
N GLN A 227 -16.36 48.89 -41.29
CA GLN A 227 -15.41 49.77 -40.60
C GLN A 227 -15.12 49.29 -39.17
N ASP A 228 -16.14 48.88 -38.43
CA ASP A 228 -16.02 48.40 -37.05
C ASP A 228 -15.39 47.00 -37.00
N GLN A 229 -15.71 46.15 -37.99
CA GLN A 229 -15.03 44.87 -38.21
C GLN A 229 -13.51 45.05 -38.33
N ARG A 230 -13.07 45.94 -39.23
CA ARG A 230 -11.64 46.26 -39.44
C ARG A 230 -10.99 46.80 -38.17
N THR A 231 -11.64 47.78 -37.53
CA THR A 231 -11.11 48.43 -36.32
C THR A 231 -10.90 47.41 -35.19
N ARG A 232 -11.88 46.51 -34.99
CA ARG A 232 -11.80 45.46 -33.98
C ARG A 232 -10.71 44.43 -34.28
N LEU A 233 -10.63 43.95 -35.52
CA LEU A 233 -9.59 43.00 -35.93
C LEU A 233 -8.20 43.60 -35.76
N LEU A 234 -7.96 44.81 -36.29
CA LEU A 234 -6.65 45.46 -36.20
C LEU A 234 -6.23 45.70 -34.75
N GLY A 235 -7.16 46.15 -33.89
CA GLY A 235 -6.89 46.30 -32.46
C GLY A 235 -6.45 45.00 -31.79
N GLY A 236 -7.14 43.88 -32.06
CA GLY A 236 -6.76 42.56 -31.57
C GLY A 236 -5.38 42.11 -32.08
N LEU A 237 -5.12 42.29 -33.38
CA LEU A 237 -3.83 41.97 -34.00
C LEU A 237 -2.68 42.80 -33.42
N GLY A 238 -2.93 44.06 -33.06
CA GLY A 238 -1.94 44.92 -32.40
C GLY A 238 -1.52 44.38 -31.03
N ILE A 239 -2.47 43.92 -30.23
CA ILE A 239 -2.20 43.28 -28.93
C ILE A 239 -1.43 41.97 -29.15
N LEU A 240 -1.86 41.16 -30.12
CA LEU A 240 -1.20 39.89 -30.44
C LEU A 240 0.26 40.10 -30.89
N ALA A 241 0.52 41.07 -31.76
CA ALA A 241 1.86 41.44 -32.21
C ALA A 241 2.74 41.90 -31.04
N ALA A 242 2.19 42.71 -30.12
CA ALA A 242 2.91 43.17 -28.94
C ALA A 242 3.25 42.03 -27.96
N GLN A 243 2.37 41.04 -27.80
CA GLN A 243 2.57 39.89 -26.92
C GLN A 243 3.58 38.88 -27.48
N THR A 244 3.54 38.65 -28.79
CA THR A 244 4.29 37.55 -29.44
C THR A 244 5.56 38.02 -30.14
N GLY A 245 5.66 39.32 -30.47
CA GLY A 245 6.73 39.85 -31.32
C GLY A 245 6.64 39.38 -32.77
N ALA A 246 5.57 38.68 -33.15
CA ALA A 246 5.35 38.22 -34.52
C ALA A 246 5.24 39.42 -35.48
N GLU A 247 5.76 39.26 -36.70
CA GLU A 247 5.39 40.16 -37.77
C GLU A 247 3.95 39.89 -38.16
N VAL A 248 3.09 40.90 -38.18
CA VAL A 248 1.69 40.72 -38.56
C VAL A 248 1.37 41.56 -39.79
N THR A 249 0.88 40.92 -40.84
CA THR A 249 0.36 41.60 -42.04
C THR A 249 -1.08 41.18 -42.27
N CYS A 250 -2.01 42.13 -42.15
CA CYS A 250 -3.42 41.94 -42.45
C CYS A 250 -3.72 42.44 -43.86
N VAL A 251 -4.32 41.58 -44.68
CA VAL A 251 -4.66 41.84 -46.09
C VAL A 251 -6.17 41.95 -46.22
N PHE A 252 -6.65 43.03 -46.82
CA PHE A 252 -8.06 43.22 -47.18
C PHE A 252 -8.24 43.25 -48.70
N ASP A 253 -9.41 42.86 -49.18
CA ASP A 253 -9.76 43.02 -50.59
C ASP A 253 -9.89 44.51 -50.96
N GLY A 254 -9.26 44.89 -52.05
CA GLY A 254 -9.24 46.24 -52.61
C GLY A 254 -10.56 46.70 -53.20
N ALA A 255 -11.47 45.79 -53.56
CA ALA A 255 -12.82 46.15 -54.01
C ALA A 255 -13.60 46.94 -52.94
N GLU A 256 -13.25 46.75 -51.66
CA GLU A 256 -13.90 47.38 -50.52
C GLU A 256 -13.02 48.47 -49.86
N ARG A 257 -12.02 49.01 -50.57
CA ARG A 257 -11.07 49.98 -50.02
C ARG A 257 -11.78 51.23 -49.46
N PRO A 258 -11.57 51.58 -48.18
CA PRO A 258 -12.25 52.72 -47.58
C PRO A 258 -11.64 54.06 -48.05
N THR A 259 -12.45 55.11 -48.11
CA THR A 259 -12.01 56.48 -48.43
C THR A 259 -11.04 57.04 -47.39
N LEU A 260 -11.17 56.61 -46.13
CA LEU A 260 -10.24 56.91 -45.04
C LEU A 260 -9.60 55.61 -44.53
N LEU A 261 -8.27 55.56 -44.49
CA LEU A 261 -7.55 54.39 -43.97
C LEU A 261 -7.75 54.27 -42.45
N PRO A 262 -8.01 53.07 -41.92
CA PRO A 262 -8.13 52.85 -40.49
C PRO A 262 -6.79 53.13 -39.79
N GLN A 263 -6.85 53.56 -38.53
CA GLN A 263 -5.66 53.72 -37.72
C GLN A 263 -5.00 52.35 -37.49
N VAL A 264 -3.77 52.20 -37.97
CA VAL A 264 -3.04 50.93 -37.89
C VAL A 264 -2.24 50.87 -36.58
N PRO A 265 -2.43 49.85 -35.73
CA PRO A 265 -1.64 49.67 -34.52
C PRO A 265 -0.16 49.40 -34.83
N ARG A 266 0.73 49.80 -33.91
CA ARG A 266 2.16 49.50 -34.03
C ARG A 266 2.39 47.99 -34.08
N GLY A 267 3.25 47.54 -35.00
CA GLY A 267 3.56 46.12 -35.18
C GLY A 267 2.62 45.37 -36.14
N VAL A 268 1.57 46.02 -36.64
CA VAL A 268 0.68 45.46 -37.67
C VAL A 268 0.87 46.21 -38.98
N ARG A 269 1.03 45.49 -40.08
CA ARG A 269 0.99 46.01 -41.44
C ARG A 269 -0.39 45.77 -42.03
N VAL A 270 -0.96 46.76 -42.70
CA VAL A 270 -2.25 46.61 -43.39
C VAL A 270 -2.05 46.84 -44.87
N LEU A 271 -2.42 45.84 -45.68
CA LEU A 271 -2.34 45.89 -47.13
C LEU A 271 -3.76 45.73 -47.71
N PHE A 272 -4.00 46.40 -48.82
CA PHE A 272 -5.20 46.21 -49.63
C PHE A 272 -4.76 45.64 -50.97
N SER A 273 -5.48 44.64 -51.50
CA SER A 273 -5.23 44.18 -52.86
C SER A 273 -5.49 45.30 -53.88
N GLU A 274 -4.92 45.17 -55.07
CA GLU A 274 -5.17 46.10 -56.18
C GLU A 274 -6.61 45.91 -56.70
N PRO A 275 -7.27 46.96 -57.23
CA PRO A 275 -8.57 46.81 -57.86
C PRO A 275 -8.53 45.74 -58.96
N GLY A 276 -9.40 44.74 -58.88
CA GLY A 276 -9.44 43.60 -59.81
C GLY A 276 -8.56 42.40 -59.44
N ARG A 277 -7.85 42.43 -58.29
CA ARG A 277 -7.13 41.29 -57.72
C ARG A 277 -7.67 40.95 -56.34
N THR A 278 -7.66 39.67 -55.99
CA THR A 278 -8.16 39.19 -54.70
C THR A 278 -7.11 39.34 -53.58
N ALA A 279 -7.58 39.37 -52.33
CA ALA A 279 -6.70 39.29 -51.16
C ALA A 279 -5.87 38.00 -51.17
N ASP A 280 -6.45 36.90 -51.63
CA ASP A 280 -5.83 35.58 -51.73
C ASP A 280 -4.59 35.56 -52.63
N GLU A 281 -4.68 36.19 -53.80
CA GLU A 281 -3.54 36.33 -54.70
C GLU A 281 -2.40 37.11 -54.05
N LEU A 282 -2.72 38.19 -53.34
CA LEU A 282 -1.71 38.98 -52.62
C LEU A 282 -1.08 38.19 -51.46
N ILE A 283 -1.86 37.40 -50.72
CA ILE A 283 -1.36 36.51 -49.67
C ILE A 283 -0.41 35.46 -50.26
N ARG A 284 -0.76 34.82 -51.38
CA ARG A 284 0.12 33.85 -52.06
C ARG A 284 1.45 34.49 -52.47
N ARG A 285 1.44 35.72 -52.99
CA ARG A 285 2.68 36.47 -53.30
C ARG A 285 3.50 36.79 -52.06
N LEU A 286 2.85 37.23 -50.98
CA LEU A 286 3.53 37.50 -49.70
C LEU A 286 4.21 36.26 -49.14
N VAL A 287 3.56 35.09 -49.24
CA VAL A 287 4.18 33.80 -48.87
C VAL A 287 5.37 33.50 -49.77
N GLY A 288 5.25 33.69 -51.09
CA GLY A 288 6.29 33.34 -52.05
C GLY A 288 7.59 34.14 -51.92
N VAL A 289 7.53 35.39 -51.45
CA VAL A 289 8.74 36.20 -51.23
C VAL A 289 9.45 35.92 -49.91
N GLU A 290 8.80 35.23 -48.96
CA GLU A 290 9.43 34.90 -47.69
C GLU A 290 10.50 33.82 -47.89
N PRO A 291 11.67 33.95 -47.25
CA PRO A 291 12.75 33.01 -47.45
C PRO A 291 12.33 31.61 -47.00
N PRO A 292 12.65 30.56 -47.77
CA PRO A 292 12.31 29.19 -47.40
C PRO A 292 12.96 28.84 -46.05
N GLY A 293 12.13 28.36 -45.11
CA GLY A 293 12.54 28.05 -43.74
C GLY A 293 12.15 29.10 -42.68
N ARG A 294 11.69 30.30 -43.08
CA ARG A 294 11.01 31.20 -42.16
C ARG A 294 9.59 30.68 -41.88
N ALA A 295 9.20 30.63 -40.61
CA ALA A 295 7.84 30.25 -40.25
C ALA A 295 6.84 31.31 -40.72
N VAL A 296 5.98 30.95 -41.67
CA VAL A 296 4.88 31.78 -42.16
C VAL A 296 3.56 31.13 -41.78
N VAL A 297 2.71 31.85 -41.08
CA VAL A 297 1.37 31.41 -40.66
C VAL A 297 0.36 32.22 -41.44
N VAL A 298 -0.60 31.57 -42.09
CA VAL A 298 -1.63 32.25 -42.86
C VAL A 298 -2.98 31.91 -42.27
N VAL A 299 -3.74 32.93 -41.91
CA VAL A 299 -5.09 32.78 -41.37
C VAL A 299 -6.10 33.11 -42.44
N SER A 300 -6.85 32.10 -42.87
CA SER A 300 -7.95 32.22 -43.83
C SER A 300 -8.95 31.07 -43.63
N THR A 301 -10.17 31.25 -44.13
CA THR A 301 -11.21 30.20 -44.21
C THR A 301 -11.28 29.55 -45.59
N ASP A 302 -10.61 30.12 -46.58
CA ASP A 302 -10.59 29.58 -47.94
C ASP A 302 -9.69 28.34 -48.03
N ARG A 303 -10.27 27.23 -48.53
CA ARG A 303 -9.57 25.96 -48.70
C ARG A 303 -8.57 26.01 -49.86
N GLU A 304 -8.86 26.75 -50.92
CA GLU A 304 -7.98 26.89 -52.07
C GLU A 304 -6.71 27.66 -51.69
N VAL A 305 -6.85 28.71 -50.87
CA VAL A 305 -5.72 29.41 -50.27
C VAL A 305 -4.91 28.47 -49.39
N ALA A 306 -5.58 27.71 -48.51
CA ALA A 306 -4.91 26.78 -47.62
C ALA A 306 -4.10 25.70 -48.36
N ASP A 307 -4.60 25.20 -49.49
CA ASP A 307 -3.87 24.21 -50.31
C ASP A 307 -2.72 24.84 -51.08
N GLY A 308 -2.95 26.03 -51.67
CA GLY A 308 -1.91 26.77 -52.40
C GLY A 308 -0.72 27.17 -51.53
N ILE A 309 -0.95 27.65 -50.31
CA ILE A 309 0.13 28.08 -49.41
C ILE A 309 0.85 26.90 -48.74
N ARG A 310 0.19 25.75 -48.55
CA ARG A 310 0.85 24.53 -48.05
C ARG A 310 1.96 24.09 -48.99
N ALA A 311 1.73 24.21 -50.29
CA ALA A 311 2.74 23.94 -51.31
C ALA A 311 3.96 24.86 -51.18
N HIS A 312 3.82 26.04 -50.56
CA HIS A 312 4.91 27.00 -50.34
C HIS A 312 5.49 26.95 -48.92
N GLY A 313 5.19 25.90 -48.13
CA GLY A 313 5.76 25.70 -46.80
C GLY A 313 5.15 26.55 -45.68
N ALA A 314 4.07 27.28 -45.95
CA ALA A 314 3.35 28.05 -44.92
C ALA A 314 2.35 27.18 -44.13
N HIS A 315 2.01 27.64 -42.93
CA HIS A 315 1.07 26.98 -42.02
C HIS A 315 -0.33 27.62 -42.14
N PRO A 316 -1.29 26.99 -42.84
CA PRO A 316 -2.68 27.46 -42.84
C PRO A 316 -3.32 27.23 -41.48
N VAL A 317 -3.96 28.28 -40.96
CA VAL A 317 -4.72 28.27 -39.72
C VAL A 317 -6.14 28.75 -40.00
N PRO A 318 -7.19 28.03 -39.57
CA PRO A 318 -8.56 28.49 -39.76
C PRO A 318 -8.85 29.80 -39.02
N SER A 319 -9.61 30.71 -39.64
CA SER A 319 -10.00 32.00 -39.05
C SER A 319 -10.59 31.88 -37.65
N VAL A 320 -11.39 30.85 -37.39
CA VAL A 320 -12.01 30.60 -36.06
C VAL A 320 -10.96 30.43 -34.94
N VAL A 321 -9.77 29.91 -35.24
CA VAL A 321 -8.70 29.71 -34.25
C VAL A 321 -8.11 31.07 -33.85
N LEU A 322 -7.88 31.96 -34.82
CA LEU A 322 -7.40 33.30 -34.55
C LEU A 322 -8.44 34.12 -33.78
N VAL A 323 -9.71 34.11 -34.18
CA VAL A 323 -10.78 34.83 -33.47
C VAL A 323 -10.83 34.43 -32.00
N ARG A 324 -10.85 33.12 -31.71
CA ARG A 324 -10.81 32.61 -30.34
C ARG A 324 -9.57 33.06 -29.56
N ARG A 325 -8.42 33.19 -30.23
CA ARG A 325 -7.18 33.64 -29.62
C ARG A 325 -7.20 35.15 -29.33
N LEU A 326 -7.84 35.94 -30.17
CA LEU A 326 -8.02 37.39 -29.99
C LEU A 326 -9.02 37.74 -28.88
N ASP A 327 -10.03 36.88 -28.67
CA ASP A 327 -11.02 37.08 -27.59
C ASP A 327 -10.49 36.70 -26.19
N ARG A 328 -9.38 35.96 -26.10
CA ARG A 328 -8.66 35.70 -24.84
C ARG A 328 -7.88 36.96 -24.44
N ARG A 329 -8.46 37.74 -23.53
CA ARG A 329 -7.80 38.88 -22.89
C ARG A 329 -6.63 38.45 -22.03
#